data_AF-A0A154NWH6-F1
#
_entry.id   AF-A0A154NWH6-F1
#
_cell.length_a   1.000
_cell.length_b   1.000
_cell.length_c   1.000
_cell.angle_alpha   90.00
_cell.angle_beta   90.00
_cell.angle_gamma   90.00
#
_symmetry.space_group_name_H-M   'P 1'
#
loop_
_entity.id
_entity.type
_entity.pdbx_description
1 polymer ?
#
loop_
_entity_poly.entity_id
_entity_poly.type
_entity_poly.pdbx_seq_one_letter_code
_entity_poly.pdbx_strand_id
1 'polypeptide(L)'
;MAAVTKTIQLCKSAAVASKPLLQKFKYYGKVELVPPKVSDIPAIKSGIKNLINSAKTGRYREVTVREAWLNTLVTIEVVCWFFVGECIGKRHIVGYNV
;
A
#
# COMPACT_ATOMS: atom_id res chain seq x y z
N MET A 1 -0.63 42.74 9.29
CA MET A 1 0.81 42.44 9.03
C MET A 1 1.36 41.33 9.94
N ALA A 2 1.27 41.42 11.26
CA ALA A 2 1.85 40.42 12.18
C ALA A 2 1.26 38.99 12.08
N ALA A 3 -0.05 38.85 11.84
CA ALA A 3 -0.70 37.54 11.67
C ALA A 3 -0.20 36.79 10.42
N VAL A 4 -0.05 37.51 9.30
CA VAL A 4 0.48 36.97 8.03
C VAL A 4 1.92 36.46 8.22
N THR A 5 2.75 37.22 8.93
CA THR A 5 4.13 36.81 9.24
C THR A 5 4.20 35.55 10.10
N LYS A 6 3.32 35.41 11.09
CA LYS A 6 3.23 34.20 11.92
C LYS A 6 2.75 32.98 11.12
N THR A 7 1.76 33.14 10.25
CA THR A 7 1.30 32.06 9.37
C THR A 7 2.41 31.59 8.44
N ILE A 8 3.15 32.51 7.82
CA ILE A 8 4.31 32.17 6.98
C ILE A 8 5.38 31.42 7.78
N GLN A 9 5.64 31.83 9.01
CA GLN A 9 6.59 31.16 9.91
C GLN A 9 6.14 29.72 10.22
N LEU A 10 4.85 29.52 10.53
CA LEU A 10 4.27 28.20 10.78
C LEU A 10 4.38 27.28 9.57
N CYS A 11 4.07 27.77 8.36
CA CYS A 11 4.22 26.99 7.13
C CYS A 11 5.67 26.58 6.88
N LYS A 12 6.63 27.48 7.14
CA LYS A 12 8.06 27.17 7.03
C LYS A 12 8.49 26.10 8.03
N SER A 13 8.07 26.22 9.28
CA SER A 13 8.34 25.21 10.31
C SER A 13 7.72 23.85 9.95
N ALA A 14 6.48 23.83 9.47
CA ALA A 14 5.81 22.61 9.03
C ALA A 14 6.53 21.97 7.83
N ALA A 15 7.00 22.76 6.87
CA ALA A 15 7.77 22.27 5.73
C ALA A 15 9.11 21.66 6.17
N VAL A 16 9.82 22.31 7.09
CA VAL A 16 11.08 21.79 7.65
C VAL A 16 10.86 20.48 8.40
N ALA A 17 9.78 20.39 9.20
CA ALA A 17 9.44 19.19 9.95
C ALA A 17 9.01 18.02 9.04
N SER A 18 8.25 18.30 7.97
CA SER A 18 7.72 17.27 7.07
C SER A 18 8.75 16.73 6.09
N LYS A 19 9.78 17.52 5.75
CA LYS A 19 10.82 17.16 4.77
C LYS A 19 11.51 15.81 5.04
N PRO A 20 12.03 15.51 6.25
CA PRO A 20 12.66 14.22 6.51
C PRO A 20 11.66 13.04 6.47
N LEU A 21 10.41 13.26 6.86
CA LEU A 21 9.37 12.22 6.81
C LEU A 21 9.01 11.86 5.37
N LEU A 22 8.83 12.87 4.52
CA LEU A 22 8.57 12.66 3.09
C LEU A 22 9.77 12.05 2.36
N GLN A 23 11.00 12.37 2.77
CA GLN A 23 12.20 11.72 2.24
C GLN A 23 12.23 10.23 2.57
N LYS A 24 11.93 9.84 3.81
CA LYS A 24 11.81 8.42 4.20
C LYS A 24 10.69 7.73 3.45
N PHE A 25 9.51 8.35 3.36
CA PHE A 25 8.38 7.82 2.61
C PHE A 25 8.76 7.59 1.13
N LYS A 26 9.41 8.57 0.49
CA LYS A 26 9.88 8.45 -0.89
C LYS A 26 10.92 7.34 -1.07
N TYR A 27 11.84 7.18 -0.11
CA TYR A 27 12.86 6.14 -0.16
C TYR A 27 12.25 4.74 -0.19
N TYR A 28 11.36 4.43 0.76
CA TYR A 28 10.70 3.12 0.81
C TYR A 28 9.65 2.95 -0.30
N GLY A 29 8.89 4.00 -0.62
CA GLY A 29 7.90 3.95 -1.71
C GLY A 29 8.53 3.63 -3.08
N LYS A 30 9.79 4.01 -3.31
CA LYS A 30 10.50 3.69 -4.55
C LYS A 30 10.86 2.20 -4.69
N VAL A 31 10.96 1.47 -3.59
CA VAL A 31 11.33 0.04 -3.63
C VAL A 31 10.12 -0.87 -3.44
N GLU A 32 9.19 -0.49 -2.57
CA GLU A 32 8.03 -1.34 -2.21
C GLU A 32 6.77 -1.05 -3.06
N LEU A 33 6.55 0.20 -3.48
CA LEU A 33 5.31 0.62 -4.15
C LEU A 33 5.47 0.80 -5.67
N VAL A 34 6.62 0.43 -6.22
CA VAL A 34 6.87 0.52 -7.66
C VAL A 34 6.23 -0.66 -8.38
N PRO A 35 5.59 -0.45 -9.54
CA PRO A 35 5.07 -1.53 -10.34
C PRO A 35 6.14 -2.60 -10.62
N PRO A 36 5.78 -3.90 -10.56
CA PRO A 36 6.73 -4.98 -10.76
C PRO A 36 7.36 -4.91 -12.15
N LYS A 37 8.60 -5.39 -12.28
CA LYS A 37 9.25 -5.47 -13.59
C LYS A 37 8.69 -6.65 -14.36
N VAL A 38 8.77 -6.58 -15.69
CA VAL A 38 8.35 -7.68 -16.56
C VAL A 38 9.13 -8.98 -16.26
N SER A 39 10.37 -8.85 -15.80
CA SER A 39 11.21 -9.98 -15.34
C SER A 39 10.63 -10.75 -14.16
N ASP A 40 9.76 -10.12 -13.36
CA ASP A 40 9.24 -10.69 -12.11
C ASP A 40 7.95 -11.50 -12.34
N ILE A 41 7.31 -11.32 -13.52
CA ILE A 41 6.06 -11.99 -13.90
C ILE A 41 6.16 -13.53 -13.84
N PRO A 42 7.22 -14.18 -14.33
CA PRO A 42 7.36 -15.64 -14.23
C PRO A 42 7.39 -16.13 -12.77
N ALA A 43 8.06 -15.41 -11.88
CA ALA A 43 8.11 -15.74 -10.46
C ALA A 43 6.73 -15.61 -9.80
N ILE A 44 5.99 -14.54 -10.12
CA ILE A 44 4.62 -14.33 -9.64
C ILE A 44 3.70 -15.47 -10.08
N LYS A 45 3.75 -15.86 -11.37
CA LYS A 45 2.97 -16.99 -11.89
C LYS A 45 3.28 -18.31 -11.17
N SER A 46 4.57 -18.57 -10.91
CA SER A 46 5.00 -19.73 -10.15
C SER A 46 4.44 -19.71 -8.72
N GLY A 47 4.50 -18.56 -8.04
CA GLY A 47 3.94 -18.36 -6.71
C GLY A 47 2.44 -18.68 -6.64
N ILE A 48 1.66 -18.16 -7.60
CA ILE A 48 0.22 -18.44 -7.69
C ILE A 48 -0.04 -19.94 -7.91
N LYS A 49 0.72 -20.59 -8.79
CA LYS A 49 0.59 -22.03 -9.03
C LYS A 49 0.86 -22.84 -7.75
N ASN A 50 1.87 -22.46 -6.98
CA ASN A 50 2.19 -23.12 -5.71
C ASN A 50 1.10 -22.92 -4.64
N LEU A 51 0.47 -21.75 -4.60
CA LEU A 51 -0.67 -21.49 -3.72
C LEU A 51 -1.85 -22.39 -4.07
N ILE A 52 -2.20 -22.49 -5.36
CA ILE A 52 -3.27 -23.38 -5.85
C ILE A 52 -2.97 -24.84 -5.50
N ASN A 53 -1.73 -25.28 -5.72
CA ASN A 53 -1.32 -26.64 -5.36
C ASN A 53 -1.42 -26.87 -3.85
N SER A 54 -0.98 -25.92 -3.02
CA SER A 54 -1.07 -26.01 -1.56
C SER A 54 -2.52 -26.07 -1.05
N ALA A 55 -3.43 -25.38 -1.73
CA ALA A 55 -4.87 -25.46 -1.44
C ALA A 55 -5.42 -26.84 -1.81
N LYS A 56 -5.06 -27.39 -2.98
CA LYS A 56 -5.49 -28.71 -3.45
C LYS A 56 -4.98 -29.85 -2.57
N THR A 57 -3.73 -29.78 -2.11
CA THR A 57 -3.12 -30.82 -1.27
C THR A 57 -3.55 -30.74 0.19
N GLY A 58 -4.27 -29.68 0.60
CA GLY A 58 -4.73 -29.51 1.99
C GLY A 58 -3.67 -28.97 2.95
N ARG A 59 -2.51 -28.52 2.43
CA ARG A 59 -1.37 -28.01 3.22
C ARG A 59 -1.71 -26.75 4.03
N TYR A 60 -2.79 -26.05 3.70
CA TYR A 60 -3.28 -24.91 4.48
C TYR A 60 -3.65 -25.29 5.93
N ARG A 61 -3.91 -26.57 6.22
CA ARG A 61 -4.21 -27.05 7.57
C ARG A 61 -2.97 -27.13 8.48
N GLU A 62 -1.78 -27.12 7.90
CA GLU A 62 -0.50 -27.21 8.62
C GLU A 62 0.05 -25.83 8.99
N VAL A 63 -0.61 -24.75 8.56
CA VAL A 63 -0.18 -23.37 8.77
C VAL A 63 -0.49 -22.93 10.20
N THR A 64 0.47 -22.28 10.86
CA THR A 64 0.28 -21.78 12.22
C THR A 64 -0.69 -20.59 12.24
N VAL A 65 -1.36 -20.36 13.38
CA VAL A 65 -2.32 -19.23 13.52
C VAL A 65 -1.65 -17.89 13.23
N ARG A 66 -0.39 -17.71 13.63
CA ARG A 66 0.39 -16.49 13.36
C ARG A 66 0.55 -16.25 11.86
N GLU A 67 0.92 -17.28 11.10
CA GLU A 67 1.11 -17.18 9.65
C GLU A 67 -0.23 -16.96 8.93
N ALA A 68 -1.28 -17.68 9.34
CA ALA A 68 -2.62 -17.49 8.80
C ALA A 68 -3.11 -16.05 9.01
N TRP A 69 -2.86 -15.48 10.20
CA TRP A 69 -3.21 -14.10 10.51
C TRP A 69 -2.43 -13.10 9.65
N LEU A 70 -1.12 -13.25 9.53
CA LEU A 70 -0.30 -12.39 8.68
C LEU A 70 -0.75 -12.43 7.21
N ASN A 71 -0.99 -13.62 6.67
CA ASN A 71 -1.47 -13.77 5.29
C ASN A 71 -2.84 -13.12 5.09
N THR A 72 -3.71 -13.18 6.10
CA THR A 72 -5.02 -12.53 6.08
C THR A 72 -4.88 -11.01 6.04
N LEU A 73 -4.00 -10.42 6.85
CA LEU A 73 -3.75 -8.98 6.85
C LEU A 73 -3.22 -8.48 5.50
N VAL A 74 -2.28 -9.21 4.90
CA VAL A 74 -1.77 -8.89 3.55
C VAL A 74 -2.89 -9.01 2.50
N THR A 75 -3.76 -10.01 2.62
CA THR A 75 -4.91 -10.17 1.72
C THR A 75 -5.87 -8.98 1.83
N ILE A 76 -6.16 -8.53 3.06
CA ILE A 76 -6.99 -7.35 3.30
C ILE A 76 -6.35 -6.10 2.69
N GLU A 77 -5.04 -5.91 2.85
CA GLU A 77 -4.32 -4.77 2.27
C GLU A 77 -4.46 -4.73 0.74
N VAL A 78 -4.30 -5.87 0.05
CA VAL A 78 -4.48 -5.97 -1.41
C VAL A 78 -5.91 -5.62 -1.81
N VAL A 79 -6.91 -6.02 -1.03
CA VAL A 79 -8.32 -5.65 -1.26
C VAL A 79 -8.56 -4.16 -1.03
N CYS A 80 -7.92 -3.54 -0.02
CA CYS A 80 -8.01 -2.09 0.19
C CYS A 80 -7.45 -1.31 -1.01
N TRP A 81 -6.39 -1.79 -1.66
CA TRP A 81 -5.86 -1.17 -2.89
C TRP A 81 -6.85 -1.15 -4.05
N PHE A 82 -7.74 -2.15 -4.16
CA PHE A 82 -8.84 -2.12 -5.13
C PHE A 82 -9.77 -0.92 -4.88
N PHE A 83 -10.17 -0.67 -3.63
CA PHE A 83 -11.01 0.48 -3.27
C PHE A 83 -10.31 1.82 -3.47
N VAL A 84 -8.99 1.90 -3.24
CA VAL A 84 -8.20 3.09 -3.60
C VAL A 84 -8.30 3.36 -5.11
N GLY A 85 -8.18 2.32 -5.94
CA GLY A 85 -8.39 2.40 -7.38
C GLY A 85 -9.80 2.86 -7.75
N GLU A 86 -10.82 2.36 -7.05
CA GLU A 86 -12.22 2.80 -7.23
C GLU A 86 -12.39 4.29 -6.90
N CYS A 87 -11.82 4.78 -5.80
CA CYS A 87 -11.84 6.20 -5.44
C CYS A 87 -11.17 7.08 -6.52
N ILE A 88 -10.06 6.62 -7.11
CA ILE A 88 -9.41 7.30 -8.24
C ILE A 88 -10.33 7.29 -9.48
N GLY A 89 -10.94 6.15 -9.80
CA GLY A 89 -11.84 5.99 -10.94
C GLY A 89 -13.10 6.86 -10.85
N LYS A 90 -13.69 6.96 -9.65
CA LYS A 90 -14.84 7.80 -9.34
C LYS A 90 -14.50 9.28 -9.22
N ARG A 91 -13.22 9.62 -9.01
CA ARG A 91 -12.72 10.97 -8.70
C ARG A 91 -13.37 11.59 -7.46
N HIS A 92 -13.88 10.77 -6.56
CA HIS A 92 -14.56 11.22 -5.35
C HIS A 92 -14.28 10.27 -4.20
N ILE A 93 -14.09 10.83 -3.00
CA ILE A 93 -13.73 10.07 -1.80
C ILE A 93 -14.96 9.45 -1.15
N VAL A 94 -16.15 10.05 -1.31
CA VAL A 94 -17.38 9.65 -0.60
C VAL A 94 -18.51 9.35 -1.59
N GLY A 95 -18.69 8.09 -1.96
CA GLY A 95 -19.75 7.71 -2.91
C GLY A 95 -19.53 8.26 -4.32
N TYR A 96 -20.47 7.95 -5.22
CA TYR A 96 -20.48 8.49 -6.58
C TYR A 96 -21.14 9.86 -6.59
N ASN A 97 -20.57 10.79 -7.33
CA ASN A 97 -21.23 12.06 -7.64
C ASN A 97 -22.27 11.79 -8.75
N VAL A 98 -23.51 11.55 -8.34
CA VAL A 98 -24.66 11.29 -9.22
C VAL A 98 -25.39 12.57 -9.58
#